data_AF-A0A4Q9JVQ2-F1
#
_entry.id   AF-A0A4Q9JVQ2-F1
#
_cell.length_a   1.000
_cell.length_b   1.000
_cell.length_c   1.000
_cell.angle_alpha   90.00
_cell.angle_beta   90.00
_cell.angle_gamma   90.00
#
_symmetry.space_group_name_H-M   'P 1'
#
loop_
_entity.id
_entity.type
_entity.pdbx_description
1 polymer ?
#
loop_
_entity_poly.entity_id
_entity_poly.type
_entity_poly.pdbx_seq_one_letter_code
_entity_poly.pdbx_strand_id
1 'polypeptide(L)'
;MFVFILIFINILFFLLIPYSSYDLFGLNILFFKKDFYWQILSSMFLHANLTHLILNMIVLFQFGLILERKIKSLNFVLLYLLGGIISSILSLFYIYFTYIYFNQTINLVGASSAICVLMGFYAFLDKHSTKGLIIALLLMSFVPLLMGVNIAWYGHIFGFICGYMFAKIKK
;
A
#
# COMPACT_ATOMS: atom_id res chain seq x y z
N MET A 1 -1.71 19.61 1.87
CA MET A 1 -0.71 19.72 2.95
C MET A 1 -0.30 18.33 3.44
N PHE A 2 -1.26 17.43 3.68
CA PHE A 2 -0.97 16.11 4.24
C PHE A 2 -0.26 15.15 3.29
N VAL A 3 -0.42 15.33 1.97
CA VAL A 3 0.34 14.55 0.98
C VAL A 3 1.85 14.70 1.19
N PHE A 4 2.32 15.94 1.39
CA PHE A 4 3.73 16.23 1.63
C PHE A 4 4.20 15.66 2.98
N ILE A 5 3.34 15.69 4.00
CA ILE A 5 3.65 15.07 5.31
C ILE A 5 3.85 13.56 5.15
N LEU A 6 2.96 12.88 4.43
CA LEU A 6 3.10 11.44 4.17
C LEU A 6 4.38 11.15 3.37
N ILE A 7 4.67 11.92 2.33
CA ILE A 7 5.91 11.77 1.54
C ILE A 7 7.14 11.94 2.43
N PHE A 8 7.16 12.99 3.25
CA PHE A 8 8.25 13.25 4.20
C PHE A 8 8.44 12.09 5.19
N ILE A 9 7.36 11.56 5.77
CA ILE A 9 7.43 10.41 6.68
C ILE A 9 8.00 9.18 5.97
N ASN A 10 7.58 8.89 4.73
CA ASN A 10 8.12 7.75 3.97
C ASN A 10 9.62 7.90 3.70
N ILE A 11 10.08 9.12 3.34
CA ILE A 11 11.50 9.40 3.16
C ILE A 11 12.25 9.24 4.48
N LEU A 12 11.71 9.75 5.59
CA LEU A 12 12.32 9.64 6.90
C LEU A 12 12.46 8.16 7.34
N PHE A 13 11.41 7.35 7.17
CA PHE A 13 11.46 5.92 7.46
C PHE A 13 12.50 5.20 6.59
N PHE A 14 12.59 5.53 5.30
CA PHE A 14 13.58 4.94 4.41
C PHE A 14 15.03 5.26 4.83
N LEU A 15 15.28 6.47 5.33
CA LEU A 15 16.61 6.89 5.77
C LEU A 15 16.98 6.34 7.16
N LEU A 16 16.00 6.23 8.06
CA LEU A 16 16.25 5.88 9.46
C LEU A 16 16.19 4.39 9.76
N ILE A 17 15.41 3.60 9.00
CA ILE A 17 15.23 2.18 9.30
C ILE A 17 16.23 1.34 8.49
N PRO A 18 17.23 0.71 9.14
CA PRO A 18 18.20 -0.10 8.43
C PRO A 18 17.58 -1.41 7.94
N TYR A 19 18.15 -1.97 6.88
CA TYR A 19 17.67 -3.21 6.26
C TYR A 19 17.59 -4.39 7.26
N SER A 20 18.50 -4.44 8.23
CA SER A 20 18.52 -5.45 9.30
C SER A 20 17.28 -5.44 10.19
N SER A 21 16.49 -4.36 10.19
CA SER A 21 15.28 -4.22 10.99
C SER A 21 14.00 -4.46 10.19
N TYR A 22 14.09 -4.90 8.92
CA TYR A 22 12.91 -5.04 8.07
C TYR A 22 11.96 -6.14 8.55
N ASP A 23 12.45 -7.19 9.19
CA ASP A 23 11.56 -8.20 9.78
C ASP A 23 10.79 -7.66 10.99
N LEU A 24 11.32 -6.63 11.67
CA LEU A 24 10.66 -6.00 12.81
C LEU A 24 9.50 -5.10 12.38
N PHE A 25 9.65 -4.37 11.26
CA PHE A 25 8.72 -3.33 10.83
C PHE A 25 7.91 -3.70 9.57
N GLY A 26 8.37 -4.65 8.76
CA GLY A 26 7.63 -5.16 7.60
C GLY A 26 6.58 -6.16 8.01
N LEU A 27 5.52 -6.30 7.22
CA LEU A 27 4.39 -7.15 7.55
C LEU A 27 4.69 -8.59 7.17
N ASN A 28 4.82 -9.45 8.18
CA ASN A 28 5.23 -10.84 8.00
C ASN A 28 4.63 -11.76 9.08
N ILE A 29 5.02 -13.03 9.09
CA ILE A 29 4.51 -14.05 10.02
C ILE A 29 4.79 -13.73 11.51
N LEU A 30 5.76 -12.85 11.81
CA LEU A 30 6.05 -12.44 13.19
C LEU A 30 4.90 -11.64 13.80
N PHE A 31 4.02 -11.05 12.98
CA PHE A 31 2.75 -10.50 13.45
C PHE A 31 1.98 -11.51 14.33
N PHE A 32 1.93 -12.77 13.92
CA PHE A 32 1.24 -13.84 14.65
C PHE A 32 2.13 -14.54 15.67
N LYS A 33 3.42 -14.71 15.38
CA LYS A 33 4.33 -15.50 16.22
C LYS A 33 4.94 -14.74 17.40
N LYS A 34 5.02 -13.41 17.30
CA LYS A 34 5.70 -12.54 18.27
C LYS A 34 4.86 -11.32 18.65
N ASP A 35 3.60 -11.29 18.25
CA ASP A 35 2.66 -10.18 18.53
C ASP A 35 3.16 -8.82 18.03
N PHE A 36 3.84 -8.81 16.87
CA PHE A 36 4.37 -7.59 16.24
C PHE A 36 3.25 -6.80 15.54
N TYR A 37 2.23 -6.39 16.28
CA TYR A 37 1.01 -5.79 15.73
C TYR A 37 1.24 -4.44 15.03
N TRP A 38 2.31 -3.74 15.39
CA TRP A 38 2.71 -2.49 14.73
C TRP A 38 3.09 -2.68 13.25
N GLN A 39 3.39 -3.90 12.80
CA GLN A 39 3.74 -4.20 11.41
C GLN A 39 2.63 -3.82 10.42
N ILE A 40 1.36 -3.86 10.83
CA ILE A 40 0.22 -3.46 9.97
C ILE A 40 0.36 -2.00 9.51
N LEU A 41 0.85 -1.14 10.40
CA LEU A 41 1.04 0.28 10.12
C LEU A 41 2.44 0.59 9.59
N SER A 42 3.47 0.05 10.24
CA SER A 42 4.88 0.37 9.90
C SER A 42 5.30 -0.14 8.52
N SER A 43 4.75 -1.28 8.06
CA SER A 43 5.01 -1.80 6.71
C SER A 43 4.60 -0.84 5.59
N MET A 44 3.61 0.02 5.83
CA MET A 44 3.13 1.04 4.89
C MET A 44 4.18 2.12 4.60
N PHE A 45 5.24 2.23 5.42
CA PHE A 45 6.27 3.26 5.29
C PHE A 45 7.66 2.72 4.95
N LEU A 46 7.85 1.39 5.00
CA LEU A 46 9.09 0.73 4.57
C LEU A 46 9.19 0.60 3.05
N HIS A 47 10.41 0.66 2.50
CA HIS A 47 10.64 0.53 1.07
C HIS A 47 11.91 -0.25 0.77
N ALA A 48 11.80 -1.35 0.02
CA ALA A 48 12.93 -2.26 -0.25
C ALA A 48 14.15 -1.62 -0.93
N ASN A 49 13.96 -0.54 -1.70
CA ASN A 49 15.04 0.18 -2.37
C ASN A 49 14.59 1.59 -2.80
N LEU A 50 15.54 2.39 -3.25
CA LEU A 50 15.31 3.78 -3.65
C LEU A 50 14.31 3.91 -4.81
N THR A 51 14.40 3.04 -5.82
CA THR A 51 13.47 3.06 -6.96
C THR A 51 12.03 2.80 -6.52
N HIS A 52 11.83 1.82 -5.63
CA HIS A 52 10.52 1.52 -5.06
C HIS A 52 9.96 2.72 -4.27
N LEU A 53 10.80 3.39 -3.47
CA LEU A 53 10.40 4.63 -2.78
C LEU A 53 9.98 5.72 -3.78
N ILE A 54 10.83 6.03 -4.75
CA ILE A 54 10.59 7.11 -5.72
C ILE A 54 9.29 6.87 -6.48
N LEU A 55 9.07 5.65 -6.99
CA LEU A 55 7.86 5.31 -7.73
C LEU A 55 6.60 5.46 -6.85
N ASN A 56 6.63 4.99 -5.61
CA ASN A 56 5.52 5.20 -4.68
C ASN A 56 5.27 6.68 -4.39
N MET A 57 6.32 7.48 -4.21
CA MET A 57 6.15 8.91 -3.91
C MET A 57 5.59 9.69 -5.11
N ILE A 58 5.95 9.32 -6.35
CA ILE A 58 5.37 9.91 -7.56
C ILE A 58 3.86 9.64 -7.63
N VAL A 59 3.46 8.38 -7.42
CA VAL A 59 2.04 7.99 -7.49
C VAL A 59 1.25 8.59 -6.31
N LEU A 60 1.82 8.58 -5.09
CA LEU A 60 1.23 9.21 -3.92
C LEU A 60 1.06 10.72 -4.12
N PHE A 61 2.05 11.40 -4.69
CA PHE A 61 1.94 12.83 -5.01
C PHE A 61 0.79 13.08 -5.98
N GLN A 62 0.73 12.34 -7.08
CA GLN A 62 -0.29 12.50 -8.11
C GLN A 62 -1.71 12.28 -7.57
N PHE A 63 -2.00 11.10 -7.01
CA PHE A 63 -3.35 10.78 -6.52
C PHE A 63 -3.67 11.49 -5.20
N GLY A 64 -2.67 11.65 -4.35
CA GLY A 64 -2.81 12.35 -3.08
C GLY A 64 -3.25 13.79 -3.28
N LEU A 65 -2.61 14.55 -4.17
CA LEU A 65 -3.01 15.95 -4.41
C LEU A 65 -4.41 16.07 -5.01
N ILE A 66 -4.81 15.14 -5.88
CA ILE A 66 -6.15 15.14 -6.48
C ILE A 66 -7.21 14.87 -5.39
N LEU A 67 -6.99 13.84 -4.57
CA LEU A 67 -7.96 13.43 -3.56
C LEU A 67 -7.99 14.38 -2.36
N GLU A 68 -6.84 14.88 -1.88
CA GLU A 68 -6.82 15.84 -0.77
C GLU A 68 -7.69 17.08 -1.09
N ARG A 69 -7.66 17.54 -2.35
CA ARG A 69 -8.51 18.63 -2.85
C ARG A 69 -9.98 18.22 -3.00
N LYS A 70 -10.26 17.01 -3.49
CA LYS A 70 -11.64 16.54 -3.74
C LYS A 70 -12.42 16.17 -2.48
N ILE A 71 -11.78 15.52 -1.49
CA ILE A 71 -12.47 14.99 -0.31
C ILE A 71 -12.12 15.71 1.00
N LYS A 72 -11.32 16.78 0.94
CA LYS A 72 -10.75 17.51 2.09
C LYS A 72 -9.64 16.71 2.80
N SER A 73 -8.72 17.46 3.41
CA SER A 73 -7.50 16.95 4.03
C SER A 73 -7.72 15.82 5.05
N LEU A 74 -8.64 15.97 6.00
CA LEU A 74 -8.87 14.95 7.04
C LEU A 74 -9.36 13.63 6.45
N ASN A 75 -10.32 13.67 5.52
CA ASN A 75 -10.83 12.47 4.88
C ASN A 75 -9.77 11.79 4.00
N PHE A 76 -8.90 12.56 3.37
CA PHE A 76 -7.77 12.02 2.60
C PHE A 76 -6.81 11.22 3.49
N VAL A 77 -6.43 11.78 4.64
CA VAL A 77 -5.54 11.08 5.59
C VAL A 77 -6.21 9.82 6.14
N LEU A 78 -7.49 9.91 6.52
CA LEU A 78 -8.24 8.75 6.99
C LEU A 78 -8.37 7.68 5.92
N LEU A 79 -8.62 8.06 4.67
CA LEU A 79 -8.68 7.13 3.53
C LEU A 79 -7.35 6.41 3.35
N TYR A 80 -6.23 7.14 3.35
CA TYR A 80 -4.90 6.57 3.20
C TYR A 80 -4.55 5.62 4.36
N LEU A 81 -4.72 6.07 5.60
CA LEU A 81 -4.34 5.29 6.79
C LEU A 81 -5.28 4.11 7.04
N LEU A 82 -6.59 4.33 7.12
CA LEU A 82 -7.54 3.25 7.41
C LEU A 82 -7.63 2.26 6.25
N GLY A 83 -7.64 2.75 5.00
CA GLY A 83 -7.62 1.87 3.84
C GLY A 83 -6.32 1.08 3.74
N GLY A 84 -5.18 1.70 4.02
CA GLY A 84 -3.89 1.02 4.09
C GLY A 84 -3.87 -0.07 5.16
N ILE A 85 -4.34 0.24 6.37
CA ILE A 85 -4.47 -0.72 7.49
C ILE A 85 -5.37 -1.90 7.09
N ILE A 86 -6.53 -1.65 6.49
CA ILE A 86 -7.42 -2.73 6.05
C ILE A 86 -6.77 -3.57 4.95
N SER A 87 -6.08 -2.94 3.99
CA SER A 87 -5.34 -3.67 2.96
C SER A 87 -4.22 -4.53 3.55
N SER A 88 -3.52 -4.02 4.57
CA SER A 88 -2.52 -4.79 5.35
C SER A 88 -3.16 -5.96 6.08
N ILE A 89 -4.33 -5.78 6.69
CA ILE A 89 -5.08 -6.89 7.33
C ILE A 89 -5.50 -7.94 6.29
N LEU A 90 -6.00 -7.53 5.13
CA LEU A 90 -6.32 -8.46 4.04
C LEU A 90 -5.08 -9.20 3.53
N SER A 91 -3.95 -8.50 3.47
CA SER A 91 -2.64 -9.06 3.11
C SER A 91 -2.14 -10.09 4.13
N LEU A 92 -2.47 -9.96 5.42
CA LEU A 92 -2.12 -10.96 6.43
C LEU A 92 -2.72 -12.34 6.15
N PHE A 93 -3.94 -12.41 5.59
CA PHE A 93 -4.52 -13.71 5.21
C PHE A 93 -3.67 -14.39 4.14
N TYR A 94 -3.18 -13.65 3.14
CA TYR A 94 -2.31 -14.19 2.11
C TYR A 94 -0.94 -14.61 2.67
N ILE A 95 -0.34 -13.79 3.54
CA ILE A 95 0.94 -14.08 4.19
C ILE A 95 0.82 -15.34 5.05
N TYR A 96 -0.24 -15.44 5.85
CA TYR A 96 -0.49 -16.59 6.72
C TYR A 96 -0.74 -17.87 5.92
N PHE A 97 -1.62 -17.80 4.91
CA PHE A 97 -1.88 -18.92 4.00
C PHE A 97 -0.59 -19.40 3.33
N THR A 98 0.20 -18.47 2.79
CA THR A 98 1.46 -18.80 2.12
C THR A 98 2.47 -19.46 3.06
N TYR A 99 2.54 -18.98 4.30
CA TYR A 99 3.39 -19.57 5.32
C TYR A 99 2.96 -21.00 5.69
N ILE A 100 1.66 -21.24 5.93
CA ILE A 100 1.16 -22.54 6.37
C ILE A 100 1.23 -23.61 5.28
N TYR A 101 0.86 -23.27 4.05
CA TYR A 101 0.72 -24.26 2.97
C TYR A 101 1.97 -24.40 2.10
N PHE A 102 2.82 -23.38 2.02
CA PHE A 102 4.03 -23.40 1.19
C PHE A 102 5.33 -23.21 1.97
N ASN A 103 5.27 -23.04 3.29
CA ASN A 103 6.43 -22.74 4.14
C ASN A 103 7.26 -21.55 3.64
N GLN A 104 6.59 -20.60 2.98
CA GLN A 104 7.22 -19.41 2.41
C GLN A 104 7.04 -18.24 3.38
N THR A 105 8.14 -17.58 3.70
CA THR A 105 8.14 -16.35 4.49
C THR A 105 8.03 -15.17 3.54
N ILE A 106 7.04 -14.30 3.81
CA ILE A 106 6.82 -13.07 3.07
C ILE A 106 7.02 -11.92 4.03
N ASN A 107 7.77 -10.91 3.59
CA ASN A 107 7.90 -9.65 4.30
C ASN A 107 7.41 -8.51 3.40
N LEU A 108 6.17 -8.08 3.64
CA LEU A 108 5.53 -7.02 2.87
C LEU A 108 5.97 -5.65 3.37
N VAL A 109 6.46 -4.85 2.43
CA VAL A 109 6.88 -3.46 2.63
C VAL A 109 6.40 -2.61 1.47
N GLY A 110 5.98 -1.38 1.76
CA GLY A 110 5.66 -0.38 0.74
C GLY A 110 4.36 0.36 1.01
N ALA A 111 4.35 1.63 0.63
CA ALA A 111 3.14 2.45 0.63
C ALA A 111 2.10 2.03 -0.44
N SER A 112 2.47 1.13 -1.35
CA SER A 112 1.69 0.81 -2.55
C SER A 112 0.29 0.29 -2.25
N SER A 113 0.08 -0.50 -1.19
CA SER A 113 -1.25 -0.94 -0.76
C SER A 113 -2.18 0.24 -0.44
N ALA A 114 -1.68 1.25 0.28
CA ALA A 114 -2.45 2.45 0.61
C ALA A 114 -2.61 3.38 -0.60
N ILE A 115 -1.62 3.45 -1.48
CA ILE A 115 -1.72 4.17 -2.75
C ILE A 115 -2.80 3.53 -3.65
N CYS A 116 -2.90 2.20 -3.67
CA CYS A 116 -3.94 1.50 -4.42
C CYS A 116 -5.33 1.81 -3.88
N VAL A 117 -5.49 2.04 -2.57
CA VAL A 117 -6.74 2.57 -2.00
C VAL A 117 -7.10 3.91 -2.61
N LEU A 118 -6.13 4.83 -2.73
CA LEU A 118 -6.36 6.12 -3.38
C LEU A 118 -6.77 5.93 -4.85
N MET A 119 -6.08 5.07 -5.59
CA MET A 119 -6.40 4.78 -6.98
C MET A 119 -7.80 4.17 -7.14
N GLY A 120 -8.17 3.21 -6.31
CA GLY A 120 -9.49 2.59 -6.32
C GLY A 120 -10.60 3.57 -5.97
N PHE A 121 -10.37 4.42 -4.97
CA PHE A 121 -11.31 5.48 -4.60
C PHE A 121 -11.50 6.47 -5.76
N TYR A 122 -10.41 6.90 -6.39
CA TYR A 122 -10.46 7.80 -7.54
C TYR A 122 -11.14 7.14 -8.75
N ALA A 123 -10.90 5.85 -8.98
CA ALA A 123 -11.54 5.08 -10.06
C ALA A 123 -13.08 5.04 -9.94
N PHE A 124 -13.62 5.11 -8.72
CA PHE A 124 -15.07 5.24 -8.51
C PHE A 124 -15.57 6.66 -8.80
N LEU A 125 -14.81 7.68 -8.39
CA LEU A 125 -15.18 9.09 -8.60
C LEU A 125 -15.14 9.49 -10.08
N ASP A 126 -14.17 8.96 -10.84
CA ASP A 126 -13.96 9.28 -12.25
C ASP A 126 -14.01 8.02 -13.11
N LYS A 127 -15.22 7.69 -13.59
CA LYS A 127 -15.50 6.52 -14.41
C LYS A 127 -14.72 6.49 -15.74
N HIS A 128 -14.31 7.64 -16.26
CA HIS A 128 -13.52 7.70 -17.49
C HIS A 128 -12.10 7.19 -17.25
N SER A 129 -11.54 7.45 -16.07
CA SER A 129 -10.19 7.00 -15.70
C SER A 129 -10.12 5.52 -15.28
N THR A 130 -11.25 4.90 -14.87
CA THR A 130 -11.29 3.55 -14.27
C THR A 130 -10.53 2.50 -15.08
N LYS A 131 -10.76 2.44 -16.40
CA LYS A 131 -10.10 1.44 -17.27
C LYS A 131 -8.58 1.61 -17.25
N GLY A 132 -8.10 2.84 -17.38
CA GLY A 132 -6.67 3.14 -17.33
C GLY A 132 -6.04 2.79 -15.99
N LEU A 133 -6.76 3.03 -14.88
CA LEU A 133 -6.29 2.69 -13.54
C LEU A 133 -6.24 1.18 -13.29
N ILE A 134 -7.20 0.42 -13.80
CA ILE A 134 -7.16 -1.05 -13.75
C ILE A 134 -5.97 -1.56 -14.56
N ILE A 135 -5.73 -1.02 -15.76
CA ILE A 135 -4.55 -1.40 -16.54
C ILE A 135 -3.26 -1.07 -15.79
N ALA A 136 -3.15 0.14 -15.22
CA ALA A 136 -1.99 0.53 -14.42
C ALA A 136 -1.79 -0.40 -13.22
N LEU A 137 -2.87 -0.74 -12.52
CA LEU A 137 -2.88 -1.70 -11.41
C LEU A 137 -2.33 -3.08 -11.83
N LEU A 138 -2.82 -3.61 -12.95
CA LEU A 138 -2.38 -4.91 -13.45
C LEU A 138 -0.91 -4.86 -13.88
N LEU A 139 -0.49 -3.82 -14.60
CA LEU A 139 0.89 -3.66 -15.04
C LEU A 139 1.85 -3.58 -13.85
N MET A 140 1.57 -2.71 -12.87
CA MET A 140 2.45 -2.55 -11.71
C MET A 140 2.46 -3.77 -10.79
N SER A 141 1.44 -4.63 -10.85
CA SER A 141 1.34 -5.85 -10.05
C SER A 141 2.03 -7.05 -10.69
N PHE A 142 1.88 -7.22 -12.00
CA PHE A 142 2.28 -8.45 -12.68
C PHE A 142 3.49 -8.31 -13.60
N VAL A 143 3.78 -7.13 -14.16
CA VAL A 143 4.98 -6.97 -15.01
C VAL A 143 6.27 -7.25 -14.21
N PRO A 144 6.47 -6.69 -13.00
CA PRO A 144 7.69 -6.98 -12.25
C PRO A 144 7.77 -8.44 -11.81
N LEU A 145 6.63 -9.07 -11.51
CA LEU A 145 6.55 -10.50 -11.19
C LEU A 145 7.06 -11.36 -12.35
N LEU A 146 6.67 -11.03 -13.59
CA LEU A 146 7.15 -11.70 -14.81
C LEU A 146 8.66 -11.47 -15.05
N MET A 147 9.23 -10.40 -14.49
CA MET A 147 10.65 -10.09 -14.55
C MET A 147 11.44 -10.69 -13.36
N GLY A 148 10.81 -11.53 -12.54
CA GLY A 148 11.45 -12.16 -11.37
C GLY A 148 11.59 -11.25 -10.15
N VAL A 149 10.96 -10.07 -10.16
CA VAL A 149 10.94 -9.16 -9.00
C VAL A 149 9.70 -9.47 -8.16
N ASN A 150 9.91 -9.90 -6.92
CA ASN A 150 8.79 -10.17 -6.01
C ASN A 150 8.13 -8.86 -5.57
N ILE A 151 6.84 -8.71 -5.91
CA ILE A 151 6.00 -7.57 -5.55
C ILE A 151 4.74 -8.09 -4.89
N ALA A 152 4.28 -7.37 -3.87
CA ALA A 152 3.03 -7.64 -3.16
C ALA A 152 1.78 -7.32 -4.00
N TRP A 153 1.60 -8.00 -5.14
CA TRP A 153 0.47 -7.83 -6.06
C TRP A 153 -0.88 -7.97 -5.36
N TYR A 154 -0.98 -8.85 -4.36
CA TYR A 154 -2.19 -9.03 -3.55
C TYR A 154 -2.53 -7.76 -2.75
N GLY A 155 -1.53 -7.06 -2.20
CA GLY A 155 -1.72 -5.80 -1.49
C GLY A 155 -2.22 -4.69 -2.42
N HIS A 156 -1.78 -4.70 -3.69
CA HIS A 156 -2.29 -3.78 -4.69
C HIS A 156 -3.78 -4.03 -4.99
N ILE A 157 -4.15 -5.29 -5.21
CA ILE A 157 -5.54 -5.67 -5.50
C ILE A 157 -6.46 -5.36 -4.32
N PHE A 158 -6.08 -5.79 -3.11
CA PHE A 158 -6.85 -5.51 -1.90
C PHE A 158 -7.00 -4.01 -1.66
N GLY A 159 -5.91 -3.25 -1.80
CA GLY A 159 -5.96 -1.79 -1.69
C GLY A 159 -6.95 -1.17 -2.66
N PHE A 160 -6.87 -1.52 -3.95
CA PHE A 160 -7.76 -0.98 -4.97
C PHE A 160 -9.24 -1.30 -4.70
N ILE A 161 -9.55 -2.55 -4.33
CA ILE A 161 -10.92 -2.96 -4.00
C ILE A 161 -11.42 -2.19 -2.78
N CYS A 162 -10.62 -2.08 -1.71
CA CYS A 162 -10.98 -1.32 -0.50
C CYS A 162 -11.30 0.14 -0.84
N GLY A 163 -10.44 0.79 -1.62
CA GLY A 163 -10.65 2.17 -2.04
C GLY A 163 -11.94 2.37 -2.84
N TYR A 164 -12.19 1.50 -3.81
CA TYR A 164 -13.40 1.54 -4.63
C TYR A 164 -14.67 1.34 -3.78
N MET A 165 -14.64 0.39 -2.85
CA MET A 165 -15.77 0.12 -1.93
C MET A 165 -16.02 1.29 -0.98
N PHE A 166 -14.97 1.90 -0.44
CA PHE A 166 -15.08 3.09 0.42
C PHE A 166 -15.73 4.27 -0.28
N ALA A 167 -15.38 4.51 -1.55
CA ALA A 167 -16.03 5.55 -2.35
C ALA A 167 -17.51 5.24 -2.57
N LYS A 168 -17.85 3.97 -2.79
CA LYS A 168 -19.24 3.51 -2.99
C LYS A 168 -20.12 3.68 -1.76
N ILE A 169 -19.60 3.42 -0.55
CA ILE A 169 -20.36 3.54 0.71
C ILE A 169 -20.65 5.00 1.07
N LYS A 170 -19.77 5.92 0.67
CA LYS A 170 -19.88 7.36 1.00
C LYS A 170 -20.89 8.12 0.12
N LYS A 171 -21.50 7.48 -0.88
CA LYS A 171 -22.43 8.08 -1.84
C LYS A 171 -23.86 7.69 -1.50
#